data_AF-A0A4Y1RN96-F1
#
_entry.id   AF-A0A4Y1RN96-F1
#
_cell.length_a   1.000
_cell.length_b   1.000
_cell.length_c   1.000
_cell.angle_alpha   90.00
_cell.angle_beta   90.00
_cell.angle_gamma   90.00
#
_symmetry.space_group_name_H-M   'P 1'
#
loop_
_entity.id
_entity.type
_entity.pdbx_description
1 polymer ?
#
loop_
_entity_poly.entity_id
_entity_poly.type
_entity_poly.pdbx_seq_one_letter_code
_entity_poly.pdbx_strand_id
1 'polypeptide(L)'
;TALDRTVVKCLSVSSSESTAVIKVSVLHKITPVQLSLRSLNFHTLPFHFLSSSFFAPSTTTTTTPCVGFSQLRHRGPDWSGLHCHGNCYLAHQRLAIVDPASGDQPLYNEDKTVIVTVNGEIYNHKQLREKLKSHQFRTGSDCEVIAHLYEEHGEEFVDMLDGMFSFVLLDTKDNSYIAARDAIGITPLYMGWGLDGSIWFASEMKALSDDCERFISFPPGHVTLASKTPSSSYDPIVLRKAFEKAVFKRLMTDVPFGVLLSGGLDSSLVAAVACRYLAESEAACQWGSQLHTFCIGLESSPDLKAAREVADYLGTRHHEFHFTVQEGIDALEEVIYHIETYDVTTIRASTPMFLMSRKIKSLGVKMVLSGEGSDEIFGGYLYFHKAPNKEEFHQETCQKIKALHLYDCLRANKSTSAWGVEARVPFLDKEFINIAMSIDPEWKMIRPDLGRIEKWVLRNAFDDVKKPYLPKHILYRQKEQFSDGVGYSWIDGLKDHANKQVTDAMLTHASFIYPENTPTTKEAYYYRTIFEKFFPKNAARSTVPGGPSVACSTAKAVEWDAAWSKNPDPSGRAALGIHSAAYEEAVDAKNKSPLSGSPKKFQGLERKLLQLFESNSIKKSYN
;
A
#
# COMPACT_ATOMS: atom_id res chain seq x y z
N THR A 1 30.83 18.05 -12.18
CA THR A 1 31.09 17.61 -10.80
C THR A 1 30.62 18.68 -9.84
N ALA A 2 29.33 18.65 -9.51
CA ALA A 2 28.70 19.38 -8.42
C ALA A 2 27.64 18.43 -7.83
N LEU A 3 27.38 18.52 -6.53
CA LEU A 3 26.90 17.39 -5.74
C LEU A 3 25.42 17.03 -6.01
N ASP A 4 25.19 15.75 -6.29
CA ASP A 4 23.92 15.06 -6.03
C ASP A 4 23.78 14.87 -4.50
N ARG A 5 23.39 15.94 -3.78
CA ARG A 5 22.97 15.82 -2.38
C ARG A 5 21.55 15.28 -2.35
N THR A 6 21.27 14.34 -1.44
CA THR A 6 19.92 13.80 -1.22
C THR A 6 18.94 14.94 -0.99
N VAL A 7 17.94 15.08 -1.87
CA VAL A 7 16.85 16.01 -1.63
C VAL A 7 15.72 15.24 -0.98
N VAL A 8 15.81 15.09 0.36
CA VAL A 8 14.56 15.00 1.10
C VAL A 8 13.84 16.33 0.88
N LYS A 9 12.68 16.28 0.24
CA LYS A 9 12.00 17.48 -0.21
C LYS A 9 11.32 18.18 0.96
N CYS A 10 12.12 18.93 1.70
CA CYS A 10 11.67 20.10 2.44
C CYS A 10 10.96 21.04 1.45
N LEU A 11 9.78 21.52 1.85
CA LEU A 11 9.23 22.77 1.33
C LEU A 11 9.15 23.74 2.50
N SER A 12 10.07 24.70 2.51
CA SER A 12 10.09 25.82 3.45
C SER A 12 9.50 27.07 2.80
N VAL A 13 8.71 27.81 3.58
CA VAL A 13 8.14 29.11 3.19
C VAL A 13 8.10 30.00 4.42
N SER A 14 8.75 31.16 4.36
CA SER A 14 8.62 32.22 5.36
C SER A 14 7.43 33.14 5.02
N SER A 15 6.66 33.57 6.01
CA SER A 15 5.38 34.25 5.78
C SER A 15 5.48 35.76 5.50
N SER A 16 6.64 36.27 5.07
CA SER A 16 6.87 37.73 5.01
C SER A 16 6.15 38.44 3.86
N GLU A 17 5.75 37.73 2.79
CA GLU A 17 5.03 38.32 1.64
C GLU A 17 3.85 37.44 1.13
N SER A 18 3.15 36.70 2.00
CA SER A 18 1.89 36.03 1.64
C SER A 18 1.02 35.70 2.85
N THR A 19 -0.26 36.06 2.83
CA THR A 19 -1.29 35.55 3.75
C THR A 19 -1.66 34.10 3.40
N ALA A 20 -0.70 33.19 3.51
CA ALA A 20 -0.91 31.75 3.34
C ALA A 20 -1.43 31.15 4.66
N VAL A 21 -2.69 30.76 4.68
CA VAL A 21 -3.33 30.07 5.81
C VAL A 21 -2.98 28.58 5.71
N ILE A 22 -2.27 28.00 6.69
CA ILE A 22 -1.81 26.60 6.63
C ILE A 22 -2.81 25.71 7.38
N LYS A 23 -3.49 24.81 6.66
CA LYS A 23 -4.51 23.90 7.21
C LYS A 23 -4.09 22.43 7.03
N VAL A 24 -3.47 21.83 8.05
CA VAL A 24 -3.14 20.39 8.08
C VAL A 24 -4.29 19.62 8.74
N SER A 25 -4.89 18.62 8.06
CA SER A 25 -6.23 18.12 8.43
C SER A 25 -6.37 16.60 8.64
N VAL A 26 -6.85 16.17 9.85
CA VAL A 26 -7.08 14.76 10.28
C VAL A 26 -8.32 14.41 11.22
N LEU A 27 -9.13 15.28 11.89
CA LEU A 27 -10.48 14.90 12.46
C LEU A 27 -11.76 15.84 12.45
N HIS A 28 -12.40 16.27 13.55
CA HIS A 28 -13.90 16.44 13.54
C HIS A 28 -14.60 17.84 13.68
N LYS A 29 -15.96 17.77 13.69
CA LYS A 29 -17.02 18.78 13.97
C LYS A 29 -17.71 18.50 15.33
N ILE A 30 -18.40 19.47 15.97
CA ILE A 30 -19.67 19.27 16.73
C ILE A 30 -20.40 20.62 16.94
N THR A 31 -21.73 20.58 17.01
CA THR A 31 -22.66 21.73 17.19
C THR A 31 -22.90 22.13 18.65
N PRO A 32 -23.30 23.39 18.94
CA PRO A 32 -23.62 23.82 20.30
C PRO A 32 -25.03 23.40 20.74
N VAL A 33 -25.13 22.92 21.98
CA VAL A 33 -26.36 22.94 22.79
C VAL A 33 -26.10 23.87 23.96
N GLN A 34 -26.97 24.87 24.17
CA GLN A 34 -26.96 25.68 25.39
C GLN A 34 -28.38 25.79 25.93
N LEU A 35 -28.51 25.65 27.25
CA LEU A 35 -29.77 25.44 27.96
C LEU A 35 -30.17 26.72 28.73
N SER A 36 -31.48 26.94 28.84
CA SER A 36 -32.15 27.84 29.79
C SER A 36 -32.02 29.36 29.61
N LEU A 37 -33.15 30.01 29.27
CA LEU A 37 -33.81 30.96 30.18
C LEU A 37 -35.32 31.02 29.91
N ARG A 38 -36.09 31.48 30.91
CA ARG A 38 -37.57 31.41 30.93
C ARG A 38 -38.26 32.66 30.35
N SER A 39 -39.49 32.44 29.88
CA SER A 39 -40.66 33.36 29.87
C SER A 39 -40.56 34.71 29.14
N LEU A 40 -41.36 34.85 28.07
CA LEU A 40 -42.52 35.76 28.03
C LEU A 40 -43.43 35.43 26.83
N ASN A 41 -44.75 35.57 27.01
CA ASN A 41 -45.75 35.42 25.94
C ASN A 41 -45.88 36.72 25.13
N PHE A 42 -46.27 36.65 23.83
CA PHE A 42 -47.51 37.30 23.34
C PHE A 42 -47.84 36.96 21.86
N HIS A 43 -49.11 36.59 21.67
CA HIS A 43 -50.02 36.54 20.50
C HIS A 43 -49.62 36.72 19.00
N THR A 44 -50.27 35.86 18.21
CA THR A 44 -51.01 36.06 16.92
C THR A 44 -50.37 35.93 15.53
N LEU A 45 -51.14 35.24 14.67
CA LEU A 45 -51.01 34.89 13.24
C LEU A 45 -51.55 36.02 12.33
N PRO A 46 -51.70 35.83 11.00
CA PRO A 46 -50.74 35.48 9.94
C PRO A 46 -50.82 36.51 8.77
N PHE A 47 -50.11 36.33 7.62
CA PHE A 47 -50.67 36.49 6.25
C PHE A 47 -49.63 36.23 5.12
N HIS A 48 -50.08 36.33 3.86
CA HIS A 48 -49.55 35.69 2.64
C HIS A 48 -48.65 36.56 1.72
N PHE A 49 -47.78 35.85 0.97
CA PHE A 49 -47.36 36.03 -0.44
C PHE A 49 -46.66 37.31 -0.98
N LEU A 50 -45.76 36.99 -1.94
CA LEU A 50 -45.34 37.72 -3.15
C LEU A 50 -44.05 38.56 -3.16
N SER A 51 -43.13 38.06 -4.01
CA SER A 51 -42.22 38.76 -4.94
C SER A 51 -41.08 39.65 -4.43
N SER A 52 -39.87 39.20 -4.77
CA SER A 52 -38.72 39.97 -5.29
C SER A 52 -38.20 41.18 -4.50
N SER A 53 -37.01 41.03 -3.92
CA SER A 53 -35.92 42.02 -4.02
C SER A 53 -34.59 41.49 -3.44
N PHE A 54 -33.50 41.73 -4.19
CA PHE A 54 -32.13 41.92 -3.72
C PHE A 54 -31.59 41.00 -2.59
N PHE A 55 -30.85 39.96 -2.97
CA PHE A 55 -29.82 39.40 -2.09
C PHE A 55 -28.64 40.37 -1.97
N ALA A 56 -28.49 40.99 -0.80
CA ALA A 56 -27.21 41.54 -0.36
C ALA A 56 -26.24 40.40 0.02
N PRO A 57 -24.93 40.56 -0.16
CA PRO A 57 -23.96 39.48 0.06
C PRO A 57 -23.77 39.21 1.57
N SER A 58 -24.35 38.12 2.06
CA SER A 58 -24.15 37.66 3.43
C SER A 58 -22.81 36.92 3.58
N THR A 59 -21.85 37.60 4.20
CA THR A 59 -20.77 37.05 5.04
C THR A 59 -20.04 35.79 4.55
N THR A 60 -18.78 35.97 4.16
CA THR A 60 -17.79 34.91 3.96
C THR A 60 -17.77 33.90 5.11
N THR A 61 -18.20 32.67 4.82
CA THR A 61 -18.02 31.52 5.70
C THR A 61 -16.53 31.18 5.76
N THR A 62 -15.88 31.50 6.88
CA THR A 62 -14.52 31.02 7.16
C THR A 62 -14.57 29.50 7.30
N THR A 63 -14.16 28.76 6.26
CA THR A 63 -14.11 27.30 6.29
C THR A 63 -13.09 26.85 7.31
N THR A 64 -13.60 26.54 8.51
CA THR A 64 -12.86 25.86 9.57
C THR A 64 -12.40 24.52 9.01
N PRO A 65 -11.16 24.06 9.23
CA PRO A 65 -10.64 22.83 8.63
C PRO A 65 -11.36 21.53 9.03
N CYS A 66 -12.55 21.59 9.64
CA CYS A 66 -13.16 20.54 10.44
C CYS A 66 -13.84 19.36 9.70
N VAL A 67 -13.88 19.37 8.36
CA VAL A 67 -14.65 18.37 7.57
C VAL A 67 -13.75 17.32 6.94
N GLY A 68 -12.84 17.72 6.04
CA GLY A 68 -11.86 16.81 5.41
C GLY A 68 -10.95 16.14 6.43
N PHE A 69 -10.64 16.90 7.48
CA PHE A 69 -10.21 16.45 8.81
C PHE A 69 -10.84 15.06 9.12
N SER A 70 -12.18 14.86 9.12
CA SER A 70 -12.80 13.69 9.79
C SER A 70 -12.68 12.37 9.06
N GLN A 71 -12.30 12.44 7.79
CA GLN A 71 -12.26 11.34 6.88
C GLN A 71 -11.04 10.42 7.11
N LEU A 72 -10.10 10.80 7.98
CA LEU A 72 -8.85 10.07 8.23
C LEU A 72 -8.82 9.26 9.54
N ARG A 73 -9.94 9.20 10.28
CA ARG A 73 -10.03 8.49 11.58
C ARG A 73 -9.59 7.03 11.52
N HIS A 74 -9.84 6.36 10.39
CA HIS A 74 -9.46 4.96 10.20
C HIS A 74 -7.97 4.73 10.41
N ARG A 75 -7.12 5.69 9.98
CA ARG A 75 -5.67 5.61 10.10
C ARG A 75 -5.20 5.63 11.55
N GLY A 76 -5.87 6.43 12.39
CA GLY A 76 -5.47 6.68 13.77
C GLY A 76 -6.66 6.69 14.74
N PRO A 77 -7.22 5.53 15.06
CA PRO A 77 -8.49 5.43 15.79
C PRO A 77 -8.35 5.68 17.30
N ASP A 78 -7.14 5.70 17.86
CA ASP A 78 -6.91 5.66 19.31
C ASP A 78 -7.05 7.04 19.96
N TRP A 79 -6.54 8.11 19.34
CA TRP A 79 -6.60 9.46 19.88
C TRP A 79 -6.63 10.57 18.80
N SER A 80 -6.99 11.79 19.19
CA SER A 80 -7.23 12.93 18.31
C SER A 80 -6.65 14.23 18.84
N GLY A 81 -5.74 14.87 18.09
CA GLY A 81 -5.11 16.12 18.48
C GLY A 81 -5.33 17.26 17.48
N LEU A 82 -5.39 18.48 18.00
CA LEU A 82 -5.45 19.73 17.22
C LEU A 82 -4.69 20.83 17.96
N HIS A 83 -3.80 21.50 17.25
CA HIS A 83 -3.14 22.73 17.63
C HIS A 83 -3.56 23.86 16.66
N CYS A 84 -3.75 25.06 17.19
CA CYS A 84 -4.09 26.25 16.43
C CYS A 84 -3.17 27.40 16.86
N HIS A 85 -2.36 27.92 15.93
CA HIS A 85 -1.52 29.09 16.14
C HIS A 85 -1.84 30.14 15.08
N GLY A 86 -2.55 31.21 15.45
CA GLY A 86 -3.03 32.21 14.50
C GLY A 86 -3.92 31.58 13.42
N ASN A 87 -3.44 31.61 12.18
CA ASN A 87 -4.08 31.01 11.00
C ASN A 87 -3.54 29.61 10.63
N CYS A 88 -2.64 29.05 11.44
CA CYS A 88 -2.00 27.76 11.20
C CYS A 88 -2.64 26.67 12.06
N TYR A 89 -3.04 25.57 11.44
CA TYR A 89 -3.71 24.44 12.08
C TYR A 89 -2.89 23.18 11.86
N LEU A 90 -2.40 22.58 12.95
CA LEU A 90 -1.68 21.30 12.93
C LEU A 90 -2.49 20.28 13.70
N ALA A 91 -2.72 19.12 13.11
CA ALA A 91 -3.73 18.22 13.61
C ALA A 91 -3.39 16.76 13.30
N HIS A 92 -3.93 15.82 14.08
CA HIS A 92 -3.47 14.43 14.07
C HIS A 92 -4.59 13.43 14.42
N GLN A 93 -4.46 12.22 13.88
CA GLN A 93 -5.15 11.01 14.32
C GLN A 93 -4.12 9.96 14.66
N ARG A 94 -4.17 9.46 15.89
CA ARG A 94 -3.13 8.62 16.43
C ARG A 94 -3.51 7.16 16.37
N LEU A 95 -2.68 6.37 15.70
CA LEU A 95 -2.50 4.96 15.99
C LEU A 95 -1.30 4.87 16.93
N ALA A 96 -1.52 4.52 18.18
CA ALA A 96 -0.47 4.46 19.19
C ALA A 96 0.31 3.14 19.04
N ILE A 97 1.53 3.23 18.50
CA ILE A 97 2.47 2.12 18.27
C ILE A 97 3.69 2.18 19.21
N VAL A 98 4.38 3.31 19.26
CA VAL A 98 5.52 3.60 20.16
C VAL A 98 5.10 4.65 21.19
N ASP A 99 5.50 4.44 22.45
CA ASP A 99 5.07 5.20 23.62
C ASP A 99 3.56 5.53 23.62
N PRO A 100 2.68 4.54 23.78
CA PRO A 100 1.24 4.79 23.79
C PRO A 100 0.78 5.79 24.88
N ALA A 101 1.54 5.95 25.97
CA ALA A 101 1.16 6.73 27.13
C ALA A 101 1.44 8.24 27.02
N SER A 102 2.55 8.66 26.38
CA SER A 102 2.90 10.09 26.25
C SER A 102 3.11 10.62 24.83
N GLY A 103 3.21 9.76 23.80
CA GLY A 103 3.48 10.18 22.42
C GLY A 103 2.33 10.83 21.63
N ASP A 104 1.37 11.48 22.31
CA ASP A 104 0.22 12.14 21.68
C ASP A 104 0.65 13.37 20.86
N GLN A 105 0.04 13.58 19.68
CA GLN A 105 0.49 14.58 18.71
C GLN A 105 -0.57 15.66 18.40
N PRO A 106 -0.22 16.93 18.10
CA PRO A 106 1.12 17.40 17.73
C PRO A 106 2.15 17.32 18.85
N LEU A 107 3.39 17.00 18.48
CA LEU A 107 4.57 16.99 19.35
C LEU A 107 5.18 18.40 19.37
N TYR A 108 5.97 18.70 20.40
CA TYR A 108 6.51 20.04 20.66
C TYR A 108 7.96 19.97 21.12
N ASN A 109 8.75 21.00 20.80
CA ASN A 109 9.97 21.30 21.56
C ASN A 109 9.66 21.82 22.98
N GLU A 110 10.69 22.21 23.73
CA GLU A 110 10.60 22.63 25.13
C GLU A 110 9.73 23.88 25.33
N ASP A 111 9.99 24.96 24.59
CA ASP A 111 9.23 26.22 24.70
C ASP A 111 7.88 26.19 23.94
N LYS A 112 7.62 25.10 23.20
CA LYS A 112 6.45 24.88 22.33
C LYS A 112 6.36 25.84 21.14
N THR A 113 7.46 26.47 20.75
CA THR A 113 7.52 27.28 19.52
C THR A 113 7.67 26.43 18.25
N VAL A 114 8.24 25.23 18.36
CA VAL A 114 8.33 24.25 17.27
C VAL A 114 7.29 23.16 17.51
N ILE A 115 6.41 22.95 16.53
CA ILE A 115 5.24 22.06 16.64
C ILE A 115 5.23 21.13 15.43
N VAL A 116 5.11 19.81 15.63
CA VAL A 116 5.12 18.84 14.52
C VAL A 116 4.00 17.79 14.61
N THR A 117 3.41 17.46 13.46
CA THR A 117 2.47 16.34 13.28
C THR A 117 3.07 15.33 12.29
N VAL A 118 3.09 14.04 12.67
CA VAL A 118 3.83 12.97 11.97
C VAL A 118 2.97 11.72 11.80
N ASN A 119 2.95 11.18 10.58
CA ASN A 119 2.48 9.84 10.25
C ASN A 119 3.70 9.04 9.77
N GLY A 120 4.27 8.23 10.66
CA GLY A 120 5.55 7.55 10.42
C GLY A 120 6.19 6.94 11.67
N GLU A 121 7.37 6.37 11.44
CA GLU A 121 8.24 5.68 12.40
C GLU A 121 9.71 6.01 12.10
N ILE A 122 10.44 6.52 13.10
CA ILE A 122 11.85 6.91 13.02
C ILE A 122 12.73 5.86 13.72
N TYR A 123 13.15 4.83 12.99
CA TYR A 123 13.85 3.65 13.53
C TYR A 123 15.21 3.96 14.20
N ASN A 124 15.83 5.10 13.88
CA ASN A 124 17.06 5.55 14.54
C ASN A 124 16.86 6.57 15.69
N HIS A 125 15.61 6.80 16.16
CA HIS A 125 15.32 7.84 17.16
C HIS A 125 16.19 7.75 18.43
N LYS A 126 16.51 6.55 18.94
CA LYS A 126 17.38 6.36 20.11
C LYS A 126 18.79 6.93 19.88
N GLN A 127 19.37 6.69 18.70
CA GLN A 127 20.69 7.20 18.30
C GLN A 127 20.69 8.73 18.04
N LEU A 128 19.53 9.31 17.70
CA LEU A 128 19.35 10.74 17.54
C LEU A 128 19.20 11.42 18.92
N ARG A 129 18.39 10.85 19.82
CA ARG A 129 18.24 11.27 21.23
C ARG A 129 19.57 11.29 21.97
N GLU A 130 20.46 10.33 21.71
CA GLU A 130 21.82 10.31 22.28
C GLU A 130 22.70 11.49 21.86
N LYS A 131 22.39 12.17 20.75
CA LYS A 131 23.15 13.34 20.26
C LYS A 131 22.55 14.65 20.80
N LEU A 132 21.23 14.71 20.89
CA LEU A 132 20.43 15.85 21.34
C LEU A 132 20.40 16.01 22.87
N LYS A 133 21.56 15.92 23.54
CA LYS A 133 21.69 15.99 25.01
C LYS A 133 21.42 17.39 25.60
N SER A 134 21.45 18.39 24.73
CA SER A 134 20.97 19.76 24.87
C SER A 134 19.47 19.82 25.21
N HIS A 135 18.69 18.84 24.74
CA HIS A 135 17.23 18.89 24.73
C HIS A 135 16.57 18.03 25.83
N GLN A 136 15.39 18.47 26.25
CA GLN A 136 14.52 17.82 27.24
C GLN A 136 13.29 17.22 26.56
N PHE A 137 13.45 15.98 26.09
CA PHE A 137 12.36 15.16 25.58
C PHE A 137 11.27 14.96 26.64
N ARG A 138 10.01 15.13 26.23
CA ARG A 138 8.81 14.99 27.05
C ARG A 138 8.10 13.65 26.85
N THR A 139 8.40 12.95 25.76
CA THR A 139 7.76 11.69 25.39
C THR A 139 8.81 10.60 25.12
N GLY A 140 8.36 9.35 25.05
CA GLY A 140 9.12 8.24 24.49
C GLY A 140 8.96 8.10 22.97
N SER A 141 8.10 8.89 22.32
CA SER A 141 7.82 8.78 20.88
C SER A 141 9.08 8.96 20.04
N ASP A 142 9.27 8.04 19.12
CA ASP A 142 10.28 8.09 18.07
C ASP A 142 10.25 9.40 17.27
N CYS A 143 9.06 9.93 17.02
CA CYS A 143 8.82 11.12 16.20
C CYS A 143 9.24 12.45 16.86
N GLU A 144 9.38 12.52 18.19
CA GLU A 144 9.69 13.77 18.90
C GLU A 144 11.06 14.35 18.53
N VAL A 145 12.00 13.50 18.07
CA VAL A 145 13.33 13.95 17.60
C VAL A 145 13.26 14.95 16.46
N ILE A 146 12.16 14.98 15.68
CA ILE A 146 11.99 15.87 14.54
C ILE A 146 11.95 17.35 14.98
N ALA A 147 11.29 17.66 16.11
CA ALA A 147 11.19 19.04 16.61
C ALA A 147 12.58 19.58 17.01
N HIS A 148 13.34 18.79 17.77
CA HIS A 148 14.67 19.19 18.26
C HIS A 148 15.75 19.15 17.17
N LEU A 149 15.68 18.24 16.22
CA LEU A 149 16.58 18.22 15.05
C LEU A 149 16.39 19.47 14.17
N TYR A 150 15.16 19.97 14.05
CA TYR A 150 14.89 21.23 13.37
C TYR A 150 15.53 22.42 14.12
N GLU A 151 15.53 22.42 15.46
CA GLU A 151 16.18 23.47 16.25
C GLU A 151 17.71 23.52 16.07
N GLU A 152 18.39 22.37 15.99
CA GLU A 152 19.86 22.33 15.83
C GLU A 152 20.34 22.45 14.37
N HIS A 153 19.51 22.10 13.38
CA HIS A 153 19.95 21.93 11.98
C HIS A 153 19.02 22.59 10.93
N GLY A 154 17.97 23.29 11.34
CA GLY A 154 17.02 23.95 10.44
C GLY A 154 16.34 22.95 9.50
N GLU A 155 16.54 23.09 8.20
CA GLU A 155 15.93 22.22 7.19
C GLU A 155 16.79 21.00 6.82
N GLU A 156 18.09 20.98 7.16
CA GLU A 156 19.03 19.96 6.68
C GLU A 156 18.92 18.61 7.44
N PHE A 157 18.21 18.55 8.57
CA PHE A 157 18.14 17.33 9.39
C PHE A 157 17.42 16.15 8.74
N VAL A 158 16.53 16.38 7.78
CA VAL A 158 15.59 15.32 7.36
C VAL A 158 16.30 14.12 6.74
N ASP A 159 17.52 14.33 6.23
CA ASP A 159 18.38 13.29 5.69
C ASP A 159 19.01 12.38 6.76
N MET A 160 19.04 12.84 8.02
CA MET A 160 19.48 12.11 9.22
C MET A 160 18.44 11.10 9.72
N LEU A 161 17.19 11.19 9.26
CA LEU A 161 16.11 10.28 9.65
C LEU A 161 16.24 8.95 8.89
N ASP A 162 16.25 7.84 9.65
CA ASP A 162 16.17 6.48 9.13
C ASP A 162 14.79 5.92 9.49
N GLY A 163 13.83 6.06 8.58
CA GLY A 163 12.41 5.89 8.88
C GLY A 163 11.51 5.85 7.66
N MET A 164 10.23 5.60 7.90
CA MET A 164 9.14 5.88 6.97
C MET A 164 8.29 6.98 7.59
N PHE A 165 8.08 8.11 6.92
CA PHE A 165 7.47 9.28 7.56
C PHE A 165 6.90 10.27 6.56
N SER A 166 5.83 10.90 6.98
CA SER A 166 5.27 12.12 6.40
C SER A 166 4.97 13.06 7.56
N PHE A 167 5.47 14.29 7.51
CA PHE A 167 5.25 15.27 8.57
C PHE A 167 5.04 16.68 8.04
N VAL A 168 4.39 17.48 8.89
CA VAL A 168 4.38 18.94 8.78
C VAL A 168 4.77 19.52 10.14
N LEU A 169 5.76 20.40 10.13
CA LEU A 169 6.24 21.15 11.28
C LEU A 169 5.99 22.65 11.05
N LEU A 170 5.63 23.36 12.11
CA LEU A 170 5.44 24.81 12.17
C LEU A 170 6.40 25.40 13.21
N ASP A 171 7.14 26.44 12.84
CA ASP A 171 7.83 27.32 13.77
C ASP A 171 6.98 28.58 13.99
N THR A 172 6.55 28.80 15.24
CA THR A 172 5.72 29.94 15.60
C THR A 172 6.50 31.25 15.76
N LYS A 173 7.84 31.22 15.73
CA LYS A 173 8.68 32.42 15.88
C LYS A 173 8.54 33.36 14.68
N ASP A 174 8.43 32.79 13.49
CA ASP A 174 8.28 33.52 12.21
C ASP A 174 7.11 33.01 11.34
N ASN A 175 6.32 32.06 11.84
CA ASN A 175 5.24 31.35 11.11
C ASN A 175 5.72 30.58 9.87
N SER A 176 7.01 30.23 9.81
CA SER A 176 7.52 29.31 8.79
C SER A 176 7.07 27.88 9.06
N TYR A 177 7.06 27.06 8.01
CA TYR A 177 6.73 25.65 8.10
C TYR A 177 7.61 24.82 7.18
N ILE A 178 7.78 23.54 7.54
CA ILE A 178 8.41 22.52 6.71
C ILE A 178 7.48 21.32 6.61
N ALA A 179 7.18 20.91 5.37
CA ALA A 179 6.59 19.60 5.08
C ALA A 179 7.67 18.68 4.47
N ALA A 180 7.67 17.41 4.86
CA ALA A 180 8.57 16.41 4.30
C ALA A 180 7.93 15.02 4.21
N ARG A 181 8.48 14.18 3.33
CA ARG A 181 8.07 12.80 3.07
C ARG A 181 9.29 11.92 2.88
N ASP A 182 9.22 10.68 3.33
CA ASP A 182 10.31 9.70 3.28
C ASP A 182 10.83 9.43 1.86
N ALA A 183 12.00 8.80 1.81
CA ALA A 183 12.82 8.74 0.61
C ALA A 183 12.23 7.88 -0.54
N ILE A 184 11.22 7.06 -0.27
CA ILE A 184 10.50 6.27 -1.27
C ILE A 184 9.04 6.71 -1.39
N GLY A 185 8.47 7.31 -0.34
CA GLY A 185 7.05 7.64 -0.24
C GLY A 185 6.22 6.50 0.32
N ILE A 186 6.80 5.70 1.23
CA ILE A 186 6.16 4.59 1.95
C ILE A 186 4.91 5.08 2.68
N THR A 187 5.02 6.23 3.35
CA THR A 187 3.89 6.94 3.93
C THR A 187 3.27 7.88 2.90
N PRO A 188 1.93 8.02 2.83
CA PRO A 188 1.27 8.91 1.88
C PRO A 188 1.14 10.33 2.46
N LEU A 189 1.35 11.31 1.59
CA LEU A 189 1.14 12.74 1.86
C LEU A 189 0.67 13.43 0.57
N TYR A 190 -0.28 14.34 0.70
CA TYR A 190 -0.83 15.17 -0.37
C TYR A 190 -0.73 16.64 0.03
N MET A 191 -0.61 17.52 -0.96
CA MET A 191 -0.58 18.97 -0.81
C MET A 191 -1.71 19.60 -1.64
N GLY A 192 -2.46 20.52 -1.06
CA GLY A 192 -3.61 21.17 -1.70
C GLY A 192 -3.62 22.69 -1.54
N TRP A 193 -4.43 23.34 -2.38
CA TRP A 193 -4.63 24.79 -2.40
C TRP A 193 -6.14 25.10 -2.35
N GLY A 194 -6.56 25.84 -1.33
CA GLY A 194 -7.93 26.32 -1.16
C GLY A 194 -8.20 27.61 -1.95
N LEU A 195 -9.48 27.89 -2.22
CA LEU A 195 -9.91 29.10 -2.92
C LEU A 195 -9.66 30.40 -2.14
N ASP A 196 -9.46 30.30 -0.83
CA ASP A 196 -9.04 31.39 0.08
C ASP A 196 -7.51 31.62 0.07
N GLY A 197 -6.76 30.93 -0.78
CA GLY A 197 -5.29 30.97 -0.81
C GLY A 197 -4.61 30.11 0.26
N SER A 198 -5.38 29.33 1.03
CA SER A 198 -4.83 28.42 2.03
C SER A 198 -4.04 27.25 1.41
N ILE A 199 -2.98 26.83 2.10
CA ILE A 199 -2.16 25.67 1.75
C ILE A 199 -2.53 24.53 2.71
N TRP A 200 -2.79 23.35 2.16
CA TRP A 200 -3.22 22.18 2.92
C TRP A 200 -2.26 21.03 2.77
N PHE A 201 -2.18 20.21 3.82
CA PHE A 201 -1.49 18.94 3.82
C PHE A 201 -2.36 17.87 4.49
N ALA A 202 -2.40 16.67 3.91
CA ALA A 202 -3.12 15.53 4.48
C ALA A 202 -2.54 14.19 3.98
N SER A 203 -2.70 13.11 4.75
CA SER A 203 -2.17 11.79 4.37
C SER A 203 -2.93 11.12 3.22
N GLU A 204 -4.19 11.50 2.96
CA GLU A 204 -5.02 10.93 1.90
C GLU A 204 -5.81 12.07 1.22
N MET A 205 -6.01 11.98 -0.11
CA MET A 205 -6.61 13.08 -0.88
C MET A 205 -8.08 13.35 -0.55
N LYS A 206 -8.81 12.38 0.02
CA LYS A 206 -10.18 12.54 0.50
C LYS A 206 -10.34 13.71 1.47
N ALA A 207 -9.33 13.94 2.32
CA ALA A 207 -9.29 15.06 3.26
C ALA A 207 -9.05 16.44 2.60
N LEU A 208 -8.67 16.46 1.32
CA LEU A 208 -8.47 17.67 0.50
C LEU A 208 -9.54 17.82 -0.59
N SER A 209 -10.23 16.73 -0.94
CA SER A 209 -11.06 16.64 -2.15
C SER A 209 -12.22 17.64 -2.17
N ASP A 210 -12.80 17.96 -1.01
CA ASP A 210 -13.90 18.91 -0.92
C ASP A 210 -13.38 20.36 -0.90
N ASP A 211 -12.44 20.66 0.00
CA ASP A 211 -11.98 22.02 0.34
C ASP A 211 -10.90 22.61 -0.59
N CYS A 212 -10.12 21.78 -1.31
CA CYS A 212 -9.10 22.24 -2.26
C CYS A 212 -9.59 22.24 -3.71
N GLU A 213 -9.25 23.27 -4.47
CA GLU A 213 -9.52 23.32 -5.92
C GLU A 213 -8.47 22.52 -6.70
N ARG A 214 -7.22 22.62 -6.26
CA ARG A 214 -6.09 21.85 -6.78
C ARG A 214 -5.41 21.12 -5.63
N PHE A 215 -4.99 19.89 -5.87
CA PHE A 215 -4.09 19.15 -5.00
C PHE A 215 -3.22 18.17 -5.81
N ILE A 216 -2.14 17.70 -5.20
CA ILE A 216 -1.17 16.75 -5.78
C ILE A 216 -0.73 15.75 -4.69
N SER A 217 -0.25 14.57 -5.08
CA SER A 217 0.60 13.76 -4.20
C SER A 217 1.85 14.58 -3.87
N PHE A 218 2.14 14.78 -2.59
CA PHE A 218 3.39 15.42 -2.18
C PHE A 218 4.56 14.48 -2.56
N PRO A 219 5.57 14.96 -3.30
CA PRO A 219 6.63 14.10 -3.84
C PRO A 219 7.49 13.49 -2.72
N PRO A 220 7.95 12.23 -2.87
CA PRO A 220 8.91 11.63 -1.94
C PRO A 220 10.27 12.34 -1.89
N GLY A 221 10.98 12.18 -0.79
CA GLY A 221 12.35 12.65 -0.57
C GLY A 221 13.43 11.77 -1.21
N HIS A 222 13.18 11.32 -2.44
CA HIS A 222 13.93 10.38 -3.29
C HIS A 222 15.32 9.92 -2.81
N VAL A 223 15.49 8.60 -2.64
CA VAL A 223 16.82 7.96 -2.54
C VAL A 223 17.66 8.27 -3.79
N THR A 224 18.91 8.68 -3.60
CA THR A 224 19.90 8.90 -4.68
C THR A 224 20.31 7.58 -5.32
N LEU A 225 19.48 7.07 -6.24
CA LEU A 225 19.81 5.94 -7.10
C LEU A 225 20.73 6.42 -8.23
N ALA A 226 21.91 5.82 -8.34
CA ALA A 226 22.92 6.19 -9.33
C ALA A 226 22.37 6.13 -10.76
N SER A 227 22.55 7.21 -11.53
CA SER A 227 22.22 7.25 -12.96
C SER A 227 23.16 6.39 -13.82
N LYS A 228 24.36 6.08 -13.28
CA LYS A 228 25.34 5.19 -13.88
C LYS A 228 25.15 3.77 -13.33
N THR A 229 25.08 2.79 -14.23
CA THR A 229 25.05 1.36 -13.90
C THR A 229 26.16 0.99 -12.92
N PRO A 230 25.83 0.40 -11.76
CA PRO A 230 26.81 0.04 -10.75
C PRO A 230 27.62 -1.19 -11.17
N SER A 231 28.78 -1.38 -10.54
CA SER A 231 29.74 -2.45 -10.86
C SER A 231 30.34 -3.12 -9.62
N SER A 232 29.67 -3.04 -8.46
CA SER A 232 30.18 -3.63 -7.22
C SER A 232 29.97 -5.15 -7.22
N SER A 233 30.94 -5.90 -6.69
CA SER A 233 30.84 -7.34 -6.53
C SER A 233 29.69 -7.70 -5.57
N TYR A 234 28.92 -8.72 -5.94
CA TYR A 234 27.91 -9.31 -5.06
C TYR A 234 28.56 -10.10 -3.91
N ASP A 235 28.17 -9.79 -2.67
CA ASP A 235 28.47 -10.58 -1.47
C ASP A 235 27.15 -11.03 -0.79
N PRO A 236 26.87 -12.34 -0.69
CA PRO A 236 25.65 -12.86 -0.07
C PRO A 236 25.52 -12.49 1.41
N ILE A 237 26.63 -12.43 2.15
CA ILE A 237 26.65 -12.18 3.59
C ILE A 237 26.40 -10.70 3.89
N VAL A 238 26.96 -9.79 3.08
CA VAL A 238 26.67 -8.34 3.19
C VAL A 238 25.19 -8.07 2.90
N LEU A 239 24.64 -8.64 1.82
CA LEU A 239 23.23 -8.46 1.46
C LEU A 239 22.29 -9.03 2.53
N ARG A 240 22.58 -10.24 3.03
CA ARG A 240 21.83 -10.88 4.12
C ARG A 240 21.83 -10.02 5.38
N LYS A 241 23.00 -9.63 5.88
CA LYS A 241 23.13 -8.84 7.12
C LYS A 241 22.45 -7.48 7.03
N ALA A 242 22.50 -6.84 5.86
CA ALA A 242 21.78 -5.60 5.61
C ALA A 242 20.25 -5.79 5.74
N PHE A 243 19.71 -6.87 5.19
CA PHE A 243 18.29 -7.20 5.33
C PHE A 243 17.92 -7.59 6.77
N GLU A 244 18.76 -8.37 7.45
CA GLU A 244 18.59 -8.72 8.86
C GLU A 244 18.49 -7.48 9.75
N LYS A 245 19.39 -6.51 9.56
CA LYS A 245 19.37 -5.20 10.22
C LYS A 245 18.10 -4.40 9.87
N ALA A 246 17.67 -4.43 8.61
CA ALA A 246 16.48 -3.72 8.14
C ALA A 246 15.17 -4.28 8.74
N VAL A 247 15.06 -5.59 8.91
CA VAL A 247 13.94 -6.22 9.62
C VAL A 247 14.04 -5.95 11.12
N PHE A 248 15.21 -6.12 11.74
CA PHE A 248 15.40 -5.95 13.18
C PHE A 248 15.02 -4.55 13.67
N LYS A 249 15.46 -3.48 12.99
CA LYS A 249 15.10 -2.10 13.38
C LYS A 249 13.59 -1.83 13.30
N ARG A 250 12.85 -2.59 12.49
CA ARG A 250 11.39 -2.50 12.33
C ARG A 250 10.60 -3.29 13.38
N LEU A 251 11.25 -4.03 14.27
CA LEU A 251 10.63 -4.66 15.46
C LEU A 251 10.41 -3.66 16.63
N MET A 252 10.76 -2.39 16.45
CA MET A 252 10.53 -1.29 17.40
C MET A 252 9.02 -1.05 17.62
N THR A 253 8.42 -1.58 18.69
CA THR A 253 6.99 -1.40 18.98
C THR A 253 6.65 -1.70 20.44
N ASP A 254 5.66 -0.98 20.99
CA ASP A 254 5.08 -1.24 22.33
C ASP A 254 3.71 -1.94 22.25
N VAL A 255 3.32 -2.45 21.08
CA VAL A 255 1.98 -3.02 20.83
C VAL A 255 2.03 -4.34 20.05
N PRO A 256 0.95 -5.15 20.07
CA PRO A 256 0.93 -6.42 19.34
C PRO A 256 1.10 -6.22 17.83
N PHE A 257 2.02 -6.98 17.25
CA PHE A 257 2.38 -6.95 15.84
C PHE A 257 2.42 -8.36 15.22
N GLY A 258 2.59 -8.44 13.89
CA GLY A 258 2.87 -9.69 13.20
C GLY A 258 3.47 -9.50 11.81
N VAL A 259 3.33 -10.50 10.94
CA VAL A 259 3.85 -10.47 9.56
C VAL A 259 2.80 -10.94 8.56
N LEU A 260 2.67 -10.24 7.44
CA LEU A 260 1.88 -10.71 6.30
C LEU A 260 2.68 -11.80 5.57
N LEU A 261 2.13 -13.01 5.51
CA LEU A 261 2.81 -14.21 4.99
C LEU A 261 1.97 -14.84 3.87
N SER A 262 2.49 -14.79 2.64
CA SER A 262 1.87 -15.39 1.44
C SER A 262 2.52 -16.71 1.01
N GLY A 263 3.59 -17.15 1.68
CA GLY A 263 4.40 -18.29 1.23
C GLY A 263 5.18 -18.05 -0.08
N GLY A 264 5.18 -16.81 -0.58
CA GLY A 264 6.15 -16.34 -1.58
C GLY A 264 7.49 -16.00 -0.92
N LEU A 265 8.56 -15.90 -1.71
CA LEU A 265 9.93 -15.66 -1.22
C LEU A 265 10.02 -14.51 -0.20
N ASP A 266 9.42 -13.37 -0.54
CA ASP A 266 9.74 -12.07 0.07
C ASP A 266 9.12 -11.96 1.46
N SER A 267 7.82 -12.26 1.57
CA SER A 267 7.10 -12.34 2.84
C SER A 267 7.65 -13.44 3.75
N SER A 268 8.05 -14.58 3.17
CA SER A 268 8.66 -15.69 3.90
C SER A 268 10.03 -15.32 4.49
N LEU A 269 10.87 -14.58 3.77
CA LEU A 269 12.14 -14.08 4.29
C LEU A 269 11.95 -13.04 5.38
N VAL A 270 10.98 -12.11 5.25
CA VAL A 270 10.61 -11.18 6.33
C VAL A 270 10.20 -11.97 7.59
N ALA A 271 9.31 -12.95 7.46
CA ALA A 271 8.87 -13.78 8.58
C ALA A 271 10.02 -14.59 9.21
N ALA A 272 10.88 -15.22 8.40
CA ALA A 272 12.01 -16.02 8.87
C ALA A 272 13.05 -15.19 9.63
N VAL A 273 13.35 -13.98 9.15
CA VAL A 273 14.25 -13.05 9.84
C VAL A 273 13.59 -12.50 11.11
N ALA A 274 12.33 -12.08 11.05
CA ALA A 274 11.59 -11.61 12.22
C ALA A 274 11.56 -12.68 13.34
N CYS A 275 11.29 -13.95 13.01
CA CYS A 275 11.33 -15.05 13.98
C CYS A 275 12.71 -15.21 14.66
N ARG A 276 13.81 -15.02 13.92
CA ARG A 276 15.17 -15.18 14.46
C ARG A 276 15.54 -14.10 15.46
N TYR A 277 15.13 -12.86 15.21
CA TYR A 277 15.49 -11.70 16.01
C TYR A 277 14.41 -11.27 17.02
N LEU A 278 13.21 -11.86 16.97
CA LEU A 278 12.12 -11.53 17.88
C LEU A 278 12.56 -11.65 19.35
N ALA A 279 13.22 -12.74 19.73
CA ALA A 279 13.72 -12.96 21.09
C ALA A 279 14.81 -11.96 21.54
N GLU A 280 15.42 -11.22 20.62
CA GLU A 280 16.40 -10.16 20.90
C GLU A 280 15.76 -8.75 20.93
N SER A 281 14.47 -8.64 20.57
CA SER A 281 13.74 -7.37 20.50
C SER A 281 13.01 -7.03 21.81
N GLU A 282 12.88 -5.74 22.11
CA GLU A 282 12.12 -5.23 23.27
C GLU A 282 10.65 -5.69 23.25
N ALA A 283 10.07 -5.88 22.06
CA ALA A 283 8.70 -6.34 21.86
C ALA A 283 8.46 -7.77 22.41
N ALA A 284 9.44 -8.67 22.35
CA ALA A 284 9.27 -10.03 22.89
C ALA A 284 9.19 -10.08 24.42
N CYS A 285 9.81 -9.11 25.11
CA CYS A 285 9.70 -8.97 26.56
C CYS A 285 8.28 -8.58 27.00
N GLN A 286 7.54 -7.86 26.15
CA GLN A 286 6.18 -7.40 26.42
C GLN A 286 5.10 -8.39 25.92
N TRP A 287 5.27 -8.94 24.72
CA TRP A 287 4.22 -9.67 23.98
C TRP A 287 4.53 -11.16 23.74
N GLY A 288 5.69 -11.63 24.19
CA GLY A 288 6.15 -13.02 24.02
C GLY A 288 6.92 -13.26 22.73
N SER A 289 7.55 -14.43 22.62
CA SER A 289 8.49 -14.77 21.56
C SER A 289 7.89 -15.56 20.38
N GLN A 290 6.59 -15.84 20.37
CA GLN A 290 5.93 -16.51 19.24
C GLN A 290 5.34 -15.47 18.27
N LEU A 291 5.94 -15.35 17.09
CA LEU A 291 5.46 -14.44 16.04
C LEU A 291 4.09 -14.86 15.51
N HIS A 292 3.18 -13.89 15.33
CA HIS A 292 1.92 -14.07 14.61
C HIS A 292 2.12 -13.83 13.12
N THR A 293 1.59 -14.71 12.27
CA THR A 293 1.64 -14.58 10.80
C THR A 293 0.23 -14.62 10.21
N PHE A 294 -0.02 -13.82 9.18
CA PHE A 294 -1.34 -13.62 8.58
C PHE A 294 -1.34 -13.90 7.08
N CYS A 295 -2.25 -14.75 6.62
CA CYS A 295 -2.51 -14.99 5.21
C CYS A 295 -3.98 -14.74 4.86
N ILE A 296 -4.27 -14.39 3.60
CA ILE A 296 -5.63 -14.35 3.07
C ILE A 296 -5.70 -14.95 1.67
N GLY A 297 -6.78 -15.66 1.37
CA GLY A 297 -7.06 -16.20 0.05
C GLY A 297 -8.51 -16.64 -0.10
N LEU A 298 -8.88 -16.99 -1.33
CA LEU A 298 -10.02 -17.85 -1.59
C LEU A 298 -9.71 -19.27 -1.07
N GLU A 299 -10.74 -20.07 -0.82
CA GLU A 299 -10.57 -21.44 -0.35
C GLU A 299 -9.64 -22.26 -1.26
N SER A 300 -8.71 -23.00 -0.65
CA SER A 300 -7.70 -23.81 -1.34
C SER A 300 -6.69 -23.07 -2.24
N SER A 301 -6.52 -21.74 -2.12
CA SER A 301 -5.58 -20.97 -2.95
C SER A 301 -4.10 -21.43 -2.79
N PRO A 302 -3.24 -21.18 -3.80
CA PRO A 302 -1.81 -21.48 -3.72
C PRO A 302 -1.09 -20.78 -2.57
N ASP A 303 -1.44 -19.53 -2.28
CA ASP A 303 -0.78 -18.75 -1.22
C ASP A 303 -1.13 -19.27 0.17
N LEU A 304 -2.38 -19.68 0.44
CA LEU A 304 -2.74 -20.26 1.74
C LEU A 304 -1.93 -21.52 2.05
N LYS A 305 -1.79 -22.42 1.06
CA LYS A 305 -1.02 -23.67 1.18
C LYS A 305 0.46 -23.41 1.48
N ALA A 306 1.08 -22.48 0.75
CA ALA A 306 2.49 -22.16 0.94
C ALA A 306 2.74 -21.34 2.22
N ALA A 307 1.84 -20.44 2.59
CA ALA A 307 1.91 -19.68 3.84
C ALA A 307 1.82 -20.61 5.05
N ARG A 308 0.93 -21.61 5.00
CA ARG A 308 0.84 -22.68 6.01
C ARG A 308 2.16 -23.43 6.17
N GLU A 309 2.74 -23.92 5.08
CA GLU A 309 4.03 -24.65 5.12
C GLU A 309 5.16 -23.81 5.72
N VAL A 310 5.28 -22.53 5.33
CA VAL A 310 6.29 -21.63 5.88
C VAL A 310 6.02 -21.33 7.36
N ALA A 311 4.76 -21.16 7.74
CA ALA A 311 4.39 -20.88 9.12
C ALA A 311 4.67 -22.07 10.05
N ASP A 312 4.40 -23.28 9.59
CA ASP A 312 4.70 -24.54 10.30
C ASP A 312 6.22 -24.74 10.42
N TYR A 313 6.99 -24.49 9.35
CA TYR A 313 8.46 -24.54 9.37
C TYR A 313 9.08 -23.54 10.36
N LEU A 314 8.51 -22.34 10.46
CA LEU A 314 8.98 -21.27 11.36
C LEU A 314 8.41 -21.36 12.79
N GLY A 315 7.45 -22.25 13.06
CA GLY A 315 6.79 -22.37 14.36
C GLY A 315 5.89 -21.18 14.75
N THR A 316 5.44 -20.40 13.76
CA THR A 316 4.65 -19.18 14.00
C THR A 316 3.20 -19.49 14.32
N ARG A 317 2.54 -18.58 15.05
CA ARG A 317 1.08 -18.66 15.26
C ARG A 317 0.36 -18.15 14.01
N HIS A 318 0.07 -19.07 13.10
CA HIS A 318 -0.54 -18.75 11.81
C HIS A 318 -2.05 -18.49 11.90
N HIS A 319 -2.48 -17.41 11.26
CA HIS A 319 -3.88 -17.03 11.09
C HIS A 319 -4.18 -17.03 9.58
N GLU A 320 -5.01 -17.97 9.17
CA GLU A 320 -5.39 -18.18 7.78
C GLU A 320 -6.81 -17.64 7.58
N PHE A 321 -6.94 -16.58 6.78
CA PHE A 321 -8.22 -15.95 6.53
C PHE A 321 -8.76 -16.33 5.15
N HIS A 322 -10.05 -16.65 5.13
CA HIS A 322 -10.79 -16.86 3.90
C HIS A 322 -11.61 -15.63 3.54
N PHE A 323 -11.81 -15.39 2.25
CA PHE A 323 -12.87 -14.52 1.73
C PHE A 323 -13.51 -15.20 0.51
N THR A 324 -14.69 -14.74 0.13
CA THR A 324 -15.40 -15.15 -1.08
C THR A 324 -15.26 -14.08 -2.16
N VAL A 325 -15.43 -14.47 -3.43
CA VAL A 325 -15.47 -13.53 -4.57
C VAL A 325 -16.54 -12.46 -4.35
N GLN A 326 -17.69 -12.81 -3.75
CA GLN A 326 -18.76 -11.84 -3.45
C GLN A 326 -18.34 -10.83 -2.38
N GLU A 327 -17.77 -11.25 -1.25
CA GLU A 327 -17.24 -10.34 -0.22
C GLU A 327 -16.16 -9.40 -0.79
N GLY A 328 -15.35 -9.89 -1.74
CA GLY A 328 -14.40 -9.06 -2.48
C GLY A 328 -15.07 -8.02 -3.37
N ILE A 329 -16.10 -8.40 -4.14
CA ILE A 329 -16.87 -7.49 -5.00
C ILE A 329 -17.60 -6.43 -4.16
N ASP A 330 -18.23 -6.84 -3.06
CA ASP A 330 -18.97 -5.95 -2.15
C ASP A 330 -18.05 -4.91 -1.49
N ALA A 331 -16.77 -5.26 -1.26
CA ALA A 331 -15.77 -4.36 -0.69
C ALA A 331 -15.16 -3.36 -1.71
N LEU A 332 -15.37 -3.52 -3.02
CA LEU A 332 -14.71 -2.69 -4.06
C LEU A 332 -14.96 -1.19 -3.89
N GLU A 333 -16.15 -0.80 -3.45
CA GLU A 333 -16.49 0.62 -3.25
C GLU A 333 -15.67 1.24 -2.11
N GLU A 334 -15.60 0.56 -0.95
CA GLU A 334 -14.77 0.98 0.18
C GLU A 334 -13.28 0.95 -0.16
N VAL A 335 -12.81 -0.08 -0.88
CA VAL A 335 -11.41 -0.19 -1.32
C VAL A 335 -11.03 0.99 -2.21
N ILE A 336 -11.83 1.33 -3.22
CA ILE A 336 -11.52 2.46 -4.12
C ILE A 336 -11.53 3.80 -3.36
N TYR A 337 -12.46 4.00 -2.41
CA TYR A 337 -12.45 5.16 -1.53
C TYR A 337 -11.20 5.24 -0.64
N HIS A 338 -10.76 4.13 -0.06
CA HIS A 338 -9.59 4.11 0.82
C HIS A 338 -8.27 4.25 0.07
N ILE A 339 -8.06 3.51 -1.03
CA ILE A 339 -6.79 3.53 -1.79
C ILE A 339 -6.65 4.80 -2.64
N GLU A 340 -7.77 5.37 -3.10
CA GLU A 340 -7.82 6.60 -3.90
C GLU A 340 -7.19 6.43 -5.28
N THR A 341 -7.54 5.34 -5.97
CA THR A 341 -7.06 5.02 -7.32
C THR A 341 -8.14 4.31 -8.14
N TYR A 342 -7.99 4.34 -9.47
CA TYR A 342 -8.75 3.50 -10.41
C TYR A 342 -7.86 2.50 -11.16
N ASP A 343 -6.59 2.34 -10.76
CA ASP A 343 -5.70 1.33 -11.37
C ASP A 343 -6.18 -0.11 -11.05
N VAL A 344 -6.36 -0.90 -12.11
CA VAL A 344 -6.89 -2.27 -12.07
C VAL A 344 -6.00 -3.18 -11.23
N THR A 345 -4.69 -3.11 -11.42
CA THR A 345 -3.72 -3.98 -10.73
C THR A 345 -3.72 -3.72 -9.23
N THR A 346 -3.69 -2.43 -8.87
CA THR A 346 -3.72 -1.95 -7.49
C THR A 346 -5.03 -2.36 -6.82
N ILE A 347 -6.21 -2.16 -7.44
CA ILE A 347 -7.50 -2.54 -6.83
C ILE A 347 -7.63 -4.06 -6.63
N ARG A 348 -7.26 -4.86 -7.65
CA ARG A 348 -7.24 -6.33 -7.57
C ARG A 348 -6.43 -6.84 -6.38
N ALA A 349 -5.27 -6.23 -6.11
CA ALA A 349 -4.36 -6.60 -5.03
C ALA A 349 -4.68 -5.93 -3.67
N SER A 350 -5.25 -4.73 -3.65
CA SER A 350 -5.67 -4.04 -2.42
C SER A 350 -6.86 -4.71 -1.75
N THR A 351 -7.79 -5.27 -2.52
CA THR A 351 -9.05 -5.81 -1.97
C THR A 351 -8.83 -6.95 -0.96
N PRO A 352 -8.03 -8.00 -1.24
CA PRO A 352 -7.71 -9.01 -0.22
C PRO A 352 -6.92 -8.41 0.95
N MET A 353 -5.99 -7.48 0.70
CA MET A 353 -5.19 -6.86 1.76
C MET A 353 -6.05 -6.02 2.72
N PHE A 354 -7.03 -5.29 2.21
CA PHE A 354 -8.02 -4.55 2.99
C PHE A 354 -8.87 -5.49 3.87
N LEU A 355 -9.41 -6.57 3.29
CA LEU A 355 -10.19 -7.58 4.01
C LEU A 355 -9.35 -8.31 5.08
N MET A 356 -8.09 -8.60 4.80
CA MET A 356 -7.14 -9.14 5.77
C MET A 356 -6.88 -8.17 6.92
N SER A 357 -6.63 -6.90 6.62
CA SER A 357 -6.33 -5.88 7.63
C SER A 357 -7.49 -5.68 8.61
N ARG A 358 -8.74 -5.76 8.13
CA ARG A 358 -9.95 -5.79 8.97
C ARG A 358 -9.91 -6.92 10.00
N LYS A 359 -9.52 -8.13 9.56
CA LYS A 359 -9.43 -9.31 10.42
C LYS A 359 -8.24 -9.22 11.39
N ILE A 360 -7.09 -8.72 10.94
CA ILE A 360 -5.91 -8.44 11.78
C ILE A 360 -6.27 -7.45 12.91
N LYS A 361 -6.95 -6.35 12.59
CA LYS A 361 -7.40 -5.38 13.59
C LYS A 361 -8.31 -6.00 14.64
N SER A 362 -9.21 -6.89 14.24
CA SER A 362 -10.14 -7.58 15.16
C SER A 362 -9.44 -8.50 16.17
N LEU A 363 -8.18 -8.88 15.90
CA LEU A 363 -7.32 -9.65 16.82
C LEU A 363 -6.47 -8.75 17.74
N GLY A 364 -6.67 -7.42 17.71
CA GLY A 364 -5.93 -6.46 18.53
C GLY A 364 -4.54 -6.09 18.00
N VAL A 365 -4.13 -6.62 16.84
CA VAL A 365 -2.86 -6.29 16.21
C VAL A 365 -2.93 -4.91 15.56
N LYS A 366 -1.89 -4.10 15.79
CA LYS A 366 -1.79 -2.73 15.28
C LYS A 366 -0.69 -2.51 14.25
N MET A 367 0.30 -3.41 14.14
CA MET A 367 1.41 -3.29 13.19
C MET A 367 1.69 -4.62 12.49
N VAL A 368 2.05 -4.58 11.22
CA VAL A 368 2.53 -5.74 10.47
C VAL A 368 3.77 -5.44 9.64
N LEU A 369 4.70 -6.38 9.57
CA LEU A 369 5.76 -6.38 8.56
C LEU A 369 5.24 -7.00 7.25
N SER A 370 5.72 -6.51 6.12
CA SER A 370 5.35 -7.02 4.78
C SER A 370 6.52 -6.98 3.79
N GLY A 371 6.35 -7.67 2.65
CA GLY A 371 7.40 -7.99 1.68
C GLY A 371 7.53 -7.06 0.46
N GLU A 372 6.74 -5.98 0.37
CA GLU A 372 6.80 -5.00 -0.73
C GLU A 372 8.19 -4.38 -0.91
N GLY A 373 8.55 -4.09 -2.16
CA GLY A 373 9.85 -3.52 -2.55
C GLY A 373 10.86 -4.53 -3.07
N SER A 374 10.71 -5.82 -2.74
CA SER A 374 11.66 -6.87 -3.17
C SER A 374 11.67 -7.06 -4.69
N ASP A 375 10.49 -7.12 -5.32
CA ASP A 375 10.37 -7.33 -6.77
C ASP A 375 10.96 -6.16 -7.57
N GLU A 376 10.84 -4.93 -7.06
CA GLU A 376 11.36 -3.71 -7.65
C GLU A 376 12.88 -3.57 -7.50
N ILE A 377 13.45 -3.98 -6.37
CA ILE A 377 14.89 -3.92 -6.08
C ILE A 377 15.65 -5.02 -6.83
N PHE A 378 15.06 -6.20 -6.99
CA PHE A 378 15.74 -7.39 -7.51
C PHE A 378 15.24 -7.87 -8.88
N GLY A 379 14.35 -7.13 -9.54
CA GLY A 379 13.77 -7.48 -10.83
C GLY A 379 12.99 -8.80 -10.78
N GLY A 380 12.09 -8.91 -9.80
CA GLY A 380 11.36 -10.14 -9.50
C GLY A 380 10.11 -10.38 -10.35
N TYR A 381 9.63 -9.37 -11.07
CA TYR A 381 8.50 -9.53 -11.99
C TYR A 381 8.89 -10.30 -13.26
N LEU A 382 7.99 -11.15 -13.76
CA LEU A 382 8.28 -12.09 -14.85
C LEU A 382 8.75 -11.41 -16.15
N TYR A 383 8.40 -10.15 -16.41
CA TYR A 383 8.89 -9.42 -17.59
C TYR A 383 10.40 -9.10 -17.53
N PHE A 384 11.04 -9.10 -16.36
CA PHE A 384 12.50 -8.95 -16.24
C PHE A 384 13.27 -10.13 -16.86
N HIS A 385 12.63 -11.28 -17.11
CA HIS A 385 13.22 -12.37 -17.90
C HIS A 385 13.50 -11.96 -19.36
N LYS A 386 12.92 -10.84 -19.82
CA LYS A 386 13.11 -10.26 -21.15
C LYS A 386 14.01 -9.01 -21.14
N ALA A 387 14.55 -8.61 -19.99
CA ALA A 387 15.46 -7.48 -19.91
C ALA A 387 16.69 -7.72 -20.82
N PRO A 388 16.98 -6.86 -21.80
CA PRO A 388 17.94 -7.17 -22.87
C PRO A 388 19.40 -7.11 -22.42
N ASN A 389 19.69 -6.37 -21.34
CA ASN A 389 21.01 -6.19 -20.75
C ASN A 389 20.87 -5.66 -19.31
N LYS A 390 21.99 -5.58 -18.59
CA LYS A 390 22.04 -5.19 -17.19
C LYS A 390 21.79 -3.69 -16.98
N GLU A 391 22.07 -2.86 -17.98
CA GLU A 391 21.81 -1.42 -17.97
C GLU A 391 20.29 -1.13 -17.98
N GLU A 392 19.54 -1.72 -18.91
CA GLU A 392 18.08 -1.62 -18.99
C GLU A 392 17.40 -2.25 -17.75
N PHE A 393 17.90 -3.41 -17.28
CA PHE A 393 17.45 -4.01 -16.03
C PHE A 393 17.59 -3.03 -14.86
N HIS A 394 18.75 -2.40 -14.71
CA HIS A 394 19.00 -1.45 -13.63
C HIS A 394 18.13 -0.21 -13.74
N GLN A 395 18.04 0.39 -14.93
CA GLN A 395 17.20 1.56 -15.17
C GLN A 395 15.73 1.29 -14.83
N GLU A 396 15.18 0.14 -15.22
CA GLU A 396 13.82 -0.26 -14.86
C GLU A 396 13.67 -0.48 -13.33
N THR A 397 14.61 -1.16 -12.66
CA THR A 397 14.56 -1.26 -11.17
C THR A 397 14.58 0.11 -10.50
N CYS A 398 15.39 1.05 -11.00
CA CYS A 398 15.41 2.43 -10.51
C CYS A 398 14.12 3.21 -10.79
N GLN A 399 13.48 3.00 -11.94
CA GLN A 399 12.17 3.60 -12.26
C GLN A 399 11.06 3.01 -11.38
N LYS A 400 11.01 1.68 -11.22
CA LYS A 400 10.09 0.98 -10.32
C LYS A 400 10.17 1.51 -8.89
N ILE A 401 11.39 1.57 -8.32
CA ILE A 401 11.60 2.07 -6.95
C ILE A 401 11.11 3.50 -6.78
N LYS A 402 11.37 4.39 -7.74
CA LYS A 402 10.89 5.80 -7.70
C LYS A 402 9.36 5.90 -7.82
N ALA A 403 8.72 4.97 -8.53
CA ALA A 403 7.28 4.94 -8.75
C ALA A 403 6.48 4.19 -7.67
N LEU A 404 7.13 3.48 -6.74
CA LEU A 404 6.50 2.68 -5.68
C LEU A 404 5.40 3.42 -4.90
N HIS A 405 5.58 4.73 -4.67
CA HIS A 405 4.63 5.57 -3.95
C HIS A 405 3.26 5.74 -4.63
N LEU A 406 3.14 5.35 -5.90
CA LEU A 406 1.91 5.37 -6.69
C LEU A 406 1.21 4.00 -6.76
N TYR A 407 1.92 2.92 -6.40
CA TYR A 407 1.49 1.54 -6.59
C TYR A 407 1.57 0.76 -5.26
N ASP A 408 2.61 -0.04 -5.05
CA ASP A 408 2.68 -1.00 -3.95
C ASP A 408 2.79 -0.36 -2.56
N CYS A 409 3.47 0.78 -2.41
CA CYS A 409 3.43 1.54 -1.14
C CYS A 409 2.05 2.16 -0.90
N LEU A 410 1.38 2.63 -1.96
CA LEU A 410 0.02 3.20 -1.87
C LEU A 410 -0.97 2.13 -1.39
N ARG A 411 -0.94 0.95 -2.03
CA ARG A 411 -1.70 -0.24 -1.64
C ARG A 411 -1.39 -0.65 -0.21
N ALA A 412 -0.12 -0.93 0.10
CA ALA A 412 0.28 -1.47 1.40
C ALA A 412 -0.12 -0.53 2.52
N ASN A 413 0.21 0.76 2.42
CA ASN A 413 -0.11 1.71 3.48
C ASN A 413 -1.62 1.94 3.62
N LYS A 414 -2.34 2.22 2.54
CA LYS A 414 -3.77 2.60 2.65
C LYS A 414 -4.69 1.41 2.93
N SER A 415 -4.39 0.21 2.41
CA SER A 415 -5.18 -1.00 2.69
C SER A 415 -5.14 -1.38 4.17
N THR A 416 -3.97 -1.28 4.81
CA THR A 416 -3.83 -1.56 6.25
C THR A 416 -4.33 -0.41 7.11
N SER A 417 -4.02 0.83 6.73
CA SER A 417 -4.46 2.03 7.46
C SER A 417 -5.98 2.19 7.46
N ALA A 418 -6.70 1.67 6.46
CA ALA A 418 -8.18 1.62 6.44
C ALA A 418 -8.79 0.92 7.67
N TRP A 419 -8.02 0.10 8.38
CA TRP A 419 -8.43 -0.60 9.59
C TRP A 419 -7.56 -0.25 10.80
N GLY A 420 -6.80 0.86 10.75
CA GLY A 420 -5.92 1.27 11.84
C GLY A 420 -4.85 0.23 12.14
N VAL A 421 -4.21 -0.29 11.08
CA VAL A 421 -3.05 -1.19 11.12
C VAL A 421 -1.92 -0.56 10.33
N GLU A 422 -0.76 -0.40 10.95
CA GLU A 422 0.46 0.06 10.30
C GLU A 422 1.12 -1.07 9.48
N ALA A 423 1.63 -0.76 8.29
CA ALA A 423 2.44 -1.66 7.49
C ALA A 423 3.89 -1.18 7.40
N ARG A 424 4.84 -2.04 7.78
CA ARG A 424 6.29 -1.80 7.71
C ARG A 424 6.93 -2.67 6.64
N VAL A 425 7.84 -2.08 5.86
CA VAL A 425 8.41 -2.68 4.64
C VAL A 425 9.95 -2.75 4.71
N PRO A 426 10.55 -3.85 5.20
CA PRO A 426 12.00 -3.95 5.41
C PRO A 426 12.84 -3.89 4.12
N PHE A 427 12.31 -4.33 2.98
CA PHE A 427 13.00 -4.19 1.70
C PHE A 427 13.18 -2.73 1.28
N LEU A 428 12.34 -1.81 1.76
CA LEU A 428 12.42 -0.38 1.42
C LEU A 428 13.26 0.44 2.40
N ASP A 429 14.18 -0.21 3.10
CA ASP A 429 15.10 0.45 4.01
C ASP A 429 16.21 1.22 3.28
N LYS A 430 16.53 2.46 3.73
CA LYS A 430 17.52 3.35 3.09
C LYS A 430 18.89 2.67 2.96
N GLU A 431 19.35 1.96 4.00
CA GLU A 431 20.65 1.27 3.99
C GLU A 431 20.62 0.00 3.14
N PHE A 432 19.55 -0.80 3.24
CA PHE A 432 19.39 -2.01 2.43
C PHE A 432 19.25 -1.69 0.93
N ILE A 433 18.45 -0.69 0.55
CA ILE A 433 18.35 -0.22 -0.84
C ILE A 433 19.73 0.19 -1.35
N ASN A 434 20.47 1.02 -0.61
CA ASN A 434 21.80 1.46 -1.03
C ASN A 434 22.74 0.28 -1.29
N ILE A 435 22.75 -0.73 -0.42
CA ILE A 435 23.56 -1.95 -0.58
C ILE A 435 23.05 -2.76 -1.78
N ALA A 436 21.77 -3.10 -1.82
CA ALA A 436 21.17 -3.95 -2.85
C ALA A 436 21.23 -3.32 -4.25
N MET A 437 21.14 -2.00 -4.36
CA MET A 437 21.23 -1.25 -5.61
C MET A 437 22.67 -0.90 -6.01
N SER A 438 23.66 -1.12 -5.13
CA SER A 438 25.09 -0.98 -5.48
C SER A 438 25.68 -2.21 -6.18
N ILE A 439 25.00 -3.35 -6.14
CA ILE A 439 25.44 -4.62 -6.76
C ILE A 439 25.39 -4.48 -8.30
N ASP A 440 26.43 -4.96 -9.00
CA ASP A 440 26.43 -5.04 -10.47
C ASP A 440 25.18 -5.81 -10.96
N PRO A 441 24.32 -5.22 -11.81
CA PRO A 441 23.03 -5.82 -12.13
C PRO A 441 23.14 -7.11 -12.93
N GLU A 442 24.31 -7.45 -13.49
CA GLU A 442 24.59 -8.78 -14.07
C GLU A 442 24.34 -9.92 -13.08
N TRP A 443 24.50 -9.67 -11.77
CA TRP A 443 24.16 -10.65 -10.74
C TRP A 443 22.65 -10.80 -10.54
N LYS A 444 21.87 -9.75 -10.77
CA LYS A 444 20.41 -9.72 -10.65
C LYS A 444 19.69 -10.25 -11.89
N MET A 445 20.32 -10.14 -13.08
CA MET A 445 19.76 -10.66 -14.33
C MET A 445 19.40 -12.14 -14.22
N ILE A 446 18.21 -12.48 -14.73
CA ILE A 446 17.77 -13.87 -14.83
C ILE A 446 18.59 -14.57 -15.92
N ARG A 447 19.27 -15.64 -15.54
CA ARG A 447 20.23 -16.37 -16.37
C ARG A 447 20.00 -17.87 -16.18
N PRO A 448 19.00 -18.46 -16.86
CA PRO A 448 18.67 -19.89 -16.72
C PRO A 448 19.84 -20.80 -17.11
N ASP A 449 20.69 -20.34 -18.04
CA ASP A 449 21.95 -20.97 -18.44
C ASP A 449 22.97 -21.11 -17.28
N LEU A 450 22.85 -20.25 -16.27
CA LEU A 450 23.64 -20.26 -15.04
C LEU A 450 22.82 -20.75 -13.82
N GLY A 451 21.61 -21.29 -14.03
CA GLY A 451 20.69 -21.68 -12.96
C GLY A 451 20.15 -20.51 -12.12
N ARG A 452 20.23 -19.26 -12.63
CA ARG A 452 19.71 -18.07 -11.94
C ARG A 452 18.28 -17.78 -12.37
N ILE A 453 17.36 -17.92 -11.43
CA ILE A 453 15.95 -17.48 -11.55
C ILE A 453 15.79 -16.03 -11.08
N GLU A 454 14.58 -15.47 -11.15
CA GLU A 454 14.28 -14.14 -10.65
C GLU A 454 14.65 -13.99 -9.16
N LYS A 455 15.25 -12.86 -8.80
CA LYS A 455 15.76 -12.56 -7.46
C LYS A 455 16.82 -13.55 -6.94
N TRP A 456 17.56 -14.23 -7.83
CA TRP A 456 18.57 -15.23 -7.43
C TRP A 456 19.57 -14.74 -6.37
N VAL A 457 20.04 -13.49 -6.43
CA VAL A 457 20.94 -12.92 -5.41
C VAL A 457 20.30 -12.91 -4.01
N LEU A 458 19.00 -12.65 -3.89
CA LEU A 458 18.31 -12.67 -2.62
C LEU A 458 18.15 -14.12 -2.13
N ARG A 459 17.75 -15.03 -3.02
CA ARG A 459 17.59 -16.47 -2.71
C ARG A 459 18.93 -17.09 -2.25
N ASN A 460 19.99 -16.84 -3.00
CA ASN A 460 21.35 -17.29 -2.70
C ASN A 460 21.90 -16.65 -1.41
N ALA A 461 21.62 -15.36 -1.16
CA ALA A 461 22.00 -14.72 0.09
C ALA A 461 21.38 -15.42 1.32
N PHE A 462 20.20 -16.04 1.19
CA PHE A 462 19.51 -16.74 2.29
C PHE A 462 19.60 -18.28 2.26
N ASP A 463 20.32 -18.90 1.30
CA ASP A 463 20.58 -20.34 1.24
C ASP A 463 21.71 -20.76 2.22
N ASP A 464 21.43 -20.64 3.52
CA ASP A 464 22.32 -21.07 4.59
C ASP A 464 22.12 -22.56 4.92
N VAL A 465 23.08 -23.40 4.53
CA VAL A 465 23.03 -24.85 4.79
C VAL A 465 23.14 -25.20 6.28
N LYS A 466 23.78 -24.36 7.11
CA LYS A 466 23.98 -24.62 8.55
C LYS A 466 22.81 -24.17 9.41
N LYS A 467 22.20 -23.03 9.06
CA LYS A 467 21.03 -22.46 9.73
C LYS A 467 20.04 -21.97 8.66
N PRO A 468 19.27 -22.86 8.00
CA PRO A 468 18.39 -22.48 6.89
C PRO A 468 17.28 -21.52 7.33
N TYR A 469 16.95 -20.53 6.50
CA TYR A 469 15.88 -19.56 6.78
C TYR A 469 14.51 -20.10 6.37
N LEU A 470 14.47 -20.91 5.30
CA LEU A 470 13.26 -21.45 4.69
C LEU A 470 13.55 -22.86 4.14
N PRO A 471 12.51 -23.68 3.89
CA PRO A 471 12.64 -24.89 3.07
C PRO A 471 13.19 -24.55 1.68
N LYS A 472 14.06 -25.41 1.12
CA LYS A 472 14.73 -25.09 -0.16
C LYS A 472 13.76 -24.89 -1.33
N HIS A 473 12.66 -25.64 -1.40
CA HIS A 473 11.67 -25.49 -2.47
C HIS A 473 10.87 -24.19 -2.34
N ILE A 474 10.65 -23.67 -1.12
CA ILE A 474 10.10 -22.31 -0.93
C ILE A 474 11.13 -21.25 -1.33
N LEU A 475 12.38 -21.38 -0.85
CA LEU A 475 13.46 -20.43 -1.14
C LEU A 475 13.73 -20.27 -2.64
N TYR A 476 13.52 -21.32 -3.44
CA TYR A 476 13.64 -21.31 -4.90
C TYR A 476 12.30 -21.45 -5.65
N ARG A 477 11.15 -21.24 -5.00
CA ARG A 477 9.82 -21.20 -5.64
C ARG A 477 9.74 -20.03 -6.63
N GLN A 478 9.30 -20.26 -7.86
CA GLN A 478 9.08 -19.22 -8.87
C GLN A 478 8.09 -18.15 -8.36
N LYS A 479 8.28 -16.90 -8.79
CA LYS A 479 7.37 -15.77 -8.49
C LYS A 479 5.93 -16.04 -8.97
N GLU A 480 5.01 -16.03 -8.01
CA GLU A 480 3.55 -15.85 -8.21
C GLU A 480 3.16 -14.38 -7.94
N GLN A 481 2.19 -13.84 -8.67
CA GLN A 481 1.63 -12.51 -8.40
C GLN A 481 0.54 -12.59 -7.34
N PHE A 482 0.45 -11.60 -6.44
CA PHE A 482 -0.47 -11.65 -5.30
C PHE A 482 -1.95 -11.80 -5.72
N SER A 483 -2.38 -11.10 -6.78
CA SER A 483 -3.74 -11.19 -7.32
C SER A 483 -4.09 -12.55 -7.94
N ASP A 484 -3.09 -13.37 -8.29
CA ASP A 484 -3.26 -14.74 -8.79
C ASP A 484 -3.12 -15.77 -7.65
N GLY A 485 -2.15 -15.57 -6.74
CA GLY A 485 -1.90 -16.42 -5.57
C GLY A 485 -3.03 -16.47 -4.54
N VAL A 486 -3.82 -15.38 -4.42
CA VAL A 486 -5.06 -15.38 -3.63
C VAL A 486 -6.16 -16.29 -4.21
N GLY A 487 -6.04 -16.75 -5.45
CA GLY A 487 -6.94 -17.72 -6.08
C GLY A 487 -7.52 -17.22 -7.41
N TYR A 488 -7.38 -18.03 -8.47
CA TYR A 488 -7.61 -17.58 -9.84
C TYR A 488 -9.02 -17.03 -10.11
N SER A 489 -10.05 -17.60 -9.48
CA SER A 489 -11.45 -17.16 -9.62
C SER A 489 -11.74 -15.76 -9.07
N TRP A 490 -10.81 -15.13 -8.34
CA TRP A 490 -10.94 -13.73 -7.93
C TRP A 490 -10.95 -12.79 -9.14
N ILE A 491 -9.91 -12.86 -9.98
CA ILE A 491 -9.78 -12.03 -11.18
C ILE A 491 -10.92 -12.31 -12.17
N ASP A 492 -11.28 -13.58 -12.34
CA ASP A 492 -12.31 -13.97 -13.30
C ASP A 492 -13.71 -13.53 -12.82
N GLY A 493 -13.98 -13.59 -11.50
CA GLY A 493 -15.18 -13.03 -10.89
C GLY A 493 -15.28 -11.50 -11.01
N LEU A 494 -14.17 -10.78 -10.89
CA LEU A 494 -14.11 -9.32 -11.13
C LEU A 494 -14.44 -8.96 -12.59
N LYS A 495 -13.84 -9.68 -13.55
CA LYS A 495 -14.13 -9.51 -14.98
C LYS A 495 -15.61 -9.79 -15.27
N ASP A 496 -16.15 -10.89 -14.74
CA ASP A 496 -17.55 -11.28 -14.92
C ASP A 496 -18.54 -10.29 -14.28
N HIS A 497 -18.20 -9.70 -13.14
CA HIS A 497 -19.00 -8.64 -12.54
C HIS A 497 -18.98 -7.37 -13.40
N ALA A 498 -17.78 -6.89 -13.78
CA ALA A 498 -17.65 -5.71 -14.63
C ALA A 498 -18.34 -5.88 -16.00
N ASN A 499 -18.30 -7.08 -16.57
CA ASN A 499 -19.02 -7.43 -17.81
C ASN A 499 -20.55 -7.27 -17.70
N LYS A 500 -21.13 -7.44 -16.51
CA LYS A 500 -22.57 -7.24 -16.22
C LYS A 500 -22.91 -5.76 -15.97
N GLN A 501 -21.97 -4.99 -15.42
CA GLN A 501 -22.19 -3.57 -15.06
C GLN A 501 -21.88 -2.60 -16.22
N VAL A 502 -20.96 -2.95 -17.13
CA VAL A 502 -20.50 -2.08 -18.22
C VAL A 502 -20.89 -2.66 -19.58
N THR A 503 -21.72 -1.93 -20.31
CA THR A 503 -22.12 -2.30 -21.68
C THR A 503 -21.01 -2.02 -22.68
N ASP A 504 -21.05 -2.68 -23.85
CA ASP A 504 -20.08 -2.39 -24.92
C ASP A 504 -20.18 -0.93 -25.40
N ALA A 505 -21.42 -0.39 -25.46
CA ALA A 505 -21.66 1.00 -25.81
C ALA A 505 -21.02 2.00 -24.83
N MET A 506 -20.99 1.70 -23.52
CA MET A 506 -20.26 2.52 -22.53
C MET A 506 -18.76 2.52 -22.82
N LEU A 507 -18.18 1.35 -23.11
CA LEU A 507 -16.75 1.24 -23.41
C LEU A 507 -16.38 1.92 -24.74
N THR A 508 -17.21 1.78 -25.79
CA THR A 508 -16.99 2.46 -27.09
C THR A 508 -16.96 3.98 -26.95
N HIS A 509 -17.77 4.56 -26.06
CA HIS A 509 -17.83 6.01 -25.84
C HIS A 509 -16.97 6.47 -24.65
N ALA A 510 -16.12 5.60 -24.08
CA ALA A 510 -15.38 5.90 -22.86
C ALA A 510 -14.48 7.14 -22.97
N SER A 511 -13.92 7.44 -24.15
CA SER A 511 -13.08 8.62 -24.38
C SER A 511 -13.84 9.96 -24.30
N PHE A 512 -15.17 9.95 -24.53
CA PHE A 512 -16.00 11.16 -24.39
C PHE A 512 -16.38 11.42 -22.93
N ILE A 513 -16.46 10.37 -22.10
CA ILE A 513 -16.81 10.46 -20.67
C ILE A 513 -15.55 10.64 -19.81
N TYR A 514 -14.49 9.92 -20.14
CA TYR A 514 -13.20 9.88 -19.46
C TYR A 514 -12.06 10.15 -20.46
N PRO A 515 -11.87 11.41 -20.90
CA PRO A 515 -10.82 11.77 -21.86
C PRO A 515 -9.41 11.64 -21.27
N GLU A 516 -9.26 11.88 -19.97
CA GLU A 516 -8.03 11.63 -19.21
C GLU A 516 -8.00 10.16 -18.75
N ASN A 517 -6.93 9.43 -19.06
CA ASN A 517 -6.75 8.02 -18.71
C ASN A 517 -7.97 7.16 -19.06
N THR A 518 -8.39 7.21 -20.33
CA THR A 518 -9.56 6.50 -20.83
C THR A 518 -9.49 5.00 -20.53
N PRO A 519 -10.49 4.41 -19.85
CA PRO A 519 -10.48 2.99 -19.55
C PRO A 519 -10.64 2.16 -20.83
N THR A 520 -9.72 1.24 -21.06
CA THR A 520 -9.68 0.36 -22.25
C THR A 520 -10.35 -0.99 -22.04
N THR A 521 -10.75 -1.30 -20.80
CA THR A 521 -11.49 -2.53 -20.43
C THR A 521 -12.73 -2.18 -19.60
N LYS A 522 -13.71 -3.10 -19.59
CA LYS A 522 -14.92 -2.95 -18.76
C LYS A 522 -14.61 -2.89 -17.27
N GLU A 523 -13.61 -3.64 -16.81
CA GLU A 523 -13.15 -3.63 -15.43
C GLU A 523 -12.55 -2.26 -15.05
N ALA A 524 -11.66 -1.71 -15.89
CA ALA A 524 -11.12 -0.36 -15.70
C ALA A 524 -12.23 0.71 -15.73
N TYR A 525 -13.24 0.56 -16.61
CA TYR A 525 -14.39 1.46 -16.67
C TYR A 525 -15.22 1.41 -15.38
N TYR A 526 -15.47 0.20 -14.85
CA TYR A 526 -16.22 0.01 -13.61
C TYR A 526 -15.51 0.65 -12.42
N TYR A 527 -14.21 0.40 -12.23
CA TYR A 527 -13.42 1.05 -11.18
C TYR A 527 -13.35 2.57 -11.35
N ARG A 528 -13.20 3.06 -12.59
CA ARG A 528 -13.23 4.49 -12.88
C ARG A 528 -14.58 5.11 -12.51
N THR A 529 -15.69 4.42 -12.79
CA THR A 529 -17.04 4.88 -12.41
C THR A 529 -17.18 5.04 -10.88
N ILE A 530 -16.65 4.09 -10.10
CA ILE A 530 -16.64 4.17 -8.63
C ILE A 530 -15.72 5.30 -8.14
N PHE A 531 -14.52 5.45 -8.71
CA PHE A 531 -13.60 6.52 -8.33
C PHE A 531 -14.24 7.90 -8.54
N GLU A 532 -14.88 8.12 -9.69
CA GLU A 532 -15.51 9.39 -10.05
C GLU A 532 -16.75 9.73 -9.18
N LYS A 533 -17.38 8.72 -8.56
CA LYS A 533 -18.44 8.91 -7.54
C LYS A 533 -17.92 9.64 -6.30
N PHE A 534 -16.68 9.37 -5.89
CA PHE A 534 -16.05 9.97 -4.71
C PHE A 534 -15.17 11.17 -5.03
N PHE A 535 -14.49 11.15 -6.18
CA PHE A 535 -13.41 12.08 -6.49
C PHE A 535 -13.57 12.71 -7.90
N PRO A 536 -14.67 13.46 -8.17
CA PRO A 536 -15.02 13.96 -9.50
C PRO A 536 -14.13 15.12 -10.03
N LYS A 537 -13.17 15.61 -9.25
CA LYS A 537 -12.29 16.74 -9.61
C LYS A 537 -11.09 16.29 -10.46
N ASN A 538 -10.67 17.12 -11.43
CA ASN A 538 -9.46 16.89 -12.25
C ASN A 538 -8.19 16.67 -11.41
N ALA A 539 -8.08 17.36 -10.26
CA ALA A 539 -6.96 17.19 -9.33
C ALA A 539 -6.83 15.74 -8.83
N ALA A 540 -7.94 15.07 -8.55
CA ALA A 540 -7.96 13.68 -8.13
C ALA A 540 -7.51 12.74 -9.25
N ARG A 541 -8.08 12.90 -10.46
CA ARG A 541 -7.70 12.14 -11.67
C ARG A 541 -6.21 12.21 -11.94
N SER A 542 -5.62 13.40 -11.75
CA SER A 542 -4.19 13.70 -11.94
C SER A 542 -3.25 13.04 -10.93
N THR A 543 -3.77 12.52 -9.79
CA THR A 543 -2.93 11.79 -8.80
C THR A 543 -2.76 10.31 -9.14
N VAL A 544 -3.58 9.77 -10.04
CA VAL A 544 -3.52 8.37 -10.48
C VAL A 544 -2.68 8.30 -11.76
N PRO A 545 -1.60 7.48 -11.79
CA PRO A 545 -0.73 7.41 -12.96
C PRO A 545 -1.48 6.90 -14.19
N GLY A 546 -1.17 7.51 -15.34
CA GLY A 546 -1.66 7.11 -16.65
C GLY A 546 -0.67 6.28 -17.44
N GLY A 547 -1.15 5.62 -18.49
CA GLY A 547 -0.34 4.88 -19.46
C GLY A 547 -0.60 3.37 -19.48
N PRO A 548 0.03 2.63 -20.40
CA PRO A 548 -0.09 1.18 -20.49
C PRO A 548 0.62 0.49 -19.30
N SER A 549 -0.10 -0.41 -18.64
CA SER A 549 0.37 -1.26 -17.54
C SER A 549 -0.02 -2.71 -17.83
N VAL A 550 0.93 -3.64 -17.75
CA VAL A 550 0.71 -5.08 -18.00
C VAL A 550 1.43 -5.90 -16.93
N ALA A 551 0.71 -6.60 -16.06
CA ALA A 551 1.28 -7.53 -15.08
C ALA A 551 2.31 -6.88 -14.13
N CYS A 552 1.96 -5.71 -13.59
CA CYS A 552 2.84 -4.78 -12.83
C CYS A 552 4.00 -4.15 -13.64
N SER A 553 4.05 -4.30 -14.97
CA SER A 553 5.10 -3.70 -15.80
C SER A 553 4.92 -2.19 -16.01
N THR A 554 5.99 -1.55 -16.46
CA THR A 554 5.94 -0.29 -17.20
C THR A 554 5.74 -0.57 -18.70
N ALA A 555 5.78 0.48 -19.53
CA ALA A 555 5.89 0.35 -20.99
C ALA A 555 7.11 -0.51 -21.43
N LYS A 556 8.16 -0.63 -20.59
CA LYS A 556 9.37 -1.40 -20.90
C LYS A 556 9.11 -2.88 -21.19
N ALA A 557 8.10 -3.52 -20.60
CA ALA A 557 7.78 -4.91 -20.94
C ALA A 557 7.38 -5.08 -22.42
N VAL A 558 6.67 -4.09 -22.98
CA VAL A 558 6.27 -4.07 -24.39
C VAL A 558 7.45 -3.68 -25.30
N GLU A 559 8.34 -2.79 -24.83
CA GLU A 559 9.59 -2.47 -25.54
C GLU A 559 10.56 -3.66 -25.62
N TRP A 560 10.69 -4.42 -24.53
CA TRP A 560 11.60 -5.56 -24.43
C TRP A 560 11.07 -6.82 -25.14
N ASP A 561 9.76 -7.04 -25.14
CA ASP A 561 9.15 -8.12 -25.93
C ASP A 561 7.74 -7.71 -26.42
N ALA A 562 7.63 -7.48 -27.73
CA ALA A 562 6.39 -7.08 -28.38
C ALA A 562 5.25 -8.11 -28.23
N ALA A 563 5.52 -9.36 -27.82
CA ALA A 563 4.47 -10.33 -27.52
C ALA A 563 3.53 -9.88 -26.39
N TRP A 564 4.02 -9.11 -25.41
CA TRP A 564 3.19 -8.59 -24.30
C TRP A 564 2.11 -7.61 -24.78
N SER A 565 2.32 -6.90 -25.89
CA SER A 565 1.29 -6.03 -26.48
C SER A 565 0.00 -6.77 -26.90
N LYS A 566 0.07 -8.10 -27.06
CA LYS A 566 -1.04 -8.95 -27.51
C LYS A 566 -1.87 -9.52 -26.37
N ASN A 567 -1.46 -9.35 -25.11
CA ASN A 567 -2.25 -9.78 -23.96
C ASN A 567 -2.46 -8.60 -22.98
N PRO A 568 -3.61 -7.93 -23.02
CA PRO A 568 -3.89 -6.75 -22.21
C PRO A 568 -4.34 -7.07 -20.77
N ASP A 569 -4.37 -8.33 -20.33
CA ASP A 569 -4.67 -8.64 -18.93
C ASP A 569 -3.47 -8.28 -18.04
N PRO A 570 -3.61 -7.37 -17.06
CA PRO A 570 -2.50 -7.01 -16.19
C PRO A 570 -2.25 -8.06 -15.08
N SER A 571 -2.40 -9.35 -15.38
CA SER A 571 -2.14 -10.47 -14.46
C SER A 571 -0.86 -11.22 -14.84
N GLY A 572 -0.29 -11.99 -13.91
CA GLY A 572 0.92 -12.77 -14.15
C GLY A 572 0.74 -13.83 -15.23
N ARG A 573 -0.52 -14.23 -15.46
CA ARG A 573 -0.95 -15.15 -16.52
C ARG A 573 -0.60 -14.67 -17.94
N ALA A 574 -0.32 -13.38 -18.12
CA ALA A 574 0.14 -12.84 -19.41
C ALA A 574 1.57 -13.29 -19.80
N ALA A 575 2.37 -13.82 -18.85
CA ALA A 575 3.75 -14.27 -19.04
C ALA A 575 3.89 -15.63 -19.77
N LEU A 576 3.27 -15.75 -20.96
CA LEU A 576 3.25 -16.96 -21.77
C LEU A 576 4.69 -17.46 -22.06
N GLY A 577 4.98 -18.69 -21.64
CA GLY A 577 6.27 -19.36 -21.83
C GLY A 577 7.34 -19.07 -20.77
N ILE A 578 7.04 -18.27 -19.75
CA ILE A 578 7.94 -18.00 -18.60
C ILE A 578 7.43 -18.68 -17.33
N HIS A 579 6.11 -18.71 -17.11
CA HIS A 579 5.52 -19.31 -15.92
C HIS A 579 5.45 -20.84 -16.04
N SER A 580 6.02 -21.57 -15.08
CA SER A 580 6.13 -23.04 -15.17
C SER A 580 4.76 -23.71 -15.10
N ALA A 581 3.83 -23.21 -14.28
CA ALA A 581 2.47 -23.75 -14.16
C ALA A 581 1.60 -23.53 -15.43
N ALA A 582 1.95 -22.56 -16.29
CA ALA A 582 1.22 -22.35 -17.55
C ALA A 582 1.38 -23.54 -18.53
N TYR A 583 2.37 -24.41 -18.30
CA TYR A 583 2.54 -25.65 -19.07
C TYR A 583 1.70 -26.82 -18.53
N GLU A 584 1.37 -26.87 -17.24
CA GLU A 584 0.57 -27.96 -16.67
C GLU A 584 -0.89 -27.88 -17.16
N GLU A 585 -1.52 -26.70 -17.11
CA GLU A 585 -2.86 -26.50 -17.67
C GLU A 585 -2.90 -26.73 -19.19
N ALA A 586 -1.82 -26.38 -19.91
CA ALA A 586 -1.73 -26.62 -21.35
C ALA A 586 -1.59 -28.11 -21.72
N VAL A 587 -1.04 -28.94 -20.82
CA VAL A 587 -0.97 -30.39 -20.98
C VAL A 587 -2.31 -31.04 -20.64
N ASP A 588 -2.97 -30.62 -19.55
CA ASP A 588 -4.30 -31.12 -19.18
C ASP A 588 -5.41 -30.71 -20.16
N ALA A 589 -5.31 -29.52 -20.77
CA ALA A 589 -6.18 -29.10 -21.87
C ALA A 589 -5.92 -29.92 -23.14
N LYS A 590 -4.66 -30.22 -23.48
CA LYS A 590 -4.33 -31.07 -24.66
C LYS A 590 -4.75 -32.52 -24.49
N ASN A 591 -4.72 -33.05 -23.27
CA ASN A 591 -5.24 -34.38 -22.93
C ASN A 591 -6.77 -34.47 -22.98
N LYS A 592 -7.48 -33.35 -23.21
CA LYS A 592 -8.94 -33.29 -23.41
C LYS A 592 -9.32 -32.70 -24.77
N SER A 593 -8.88 -33.37 -25.84
CA SER A 593 -9.44 -33.19 -27.19
C SER A 593 -9.74 -34.55 -27.84
N PRO A 594 -10.79 -34.68 -28.68
CA PRO A 594 -11.34 -35.97 -29.06
C PRO A 594 -10.46 -36.71 -30.07
N LEU A 595 -10.12 -37.97 -29.75
CA LEU A 595 -9.40 -38.87 -30.65
C LEU A 595 -10.17 -39.10 -31.96
N SER A 596 -9.54 -38.73 -33.08
CA SER A 596 -10.00 -39.02 -34.43
C SER A 596 -9.74 -40.49 -34.80
N GLY A 597 -10.69 -41.37 -34.46
CA GLY A 597 -10.70 -42.79 -34.84
C GLY A 597 -11.77 -43.11 -35.87
N SER A 598 -11.39 -43.69 -37.02
CA SER A 598 -12.33 -44.13 -38.06
C SER A 598 -13.07 -45.44 -37.67
N PRO A 599 -14.28 -45.70 -38.21
CA PRO A 599 -15.24 -46.55 -37.51
C PRO A 599 -15.13 -48.04 -37.86
N LYS A 600 -14.75 -48.88 -36.89
CA LYS A 600 -15.03 -50.33 -36.92
C LYS A 600 -15.39 -50.88 -35.53
N LYS A 601 -16.46 -51.69 -35.49
CA LYS A 601 -16.96 -52.51 -34.36
C LYS A 601 -17.62 -51.79 -33.17
N PHE A 602 -18.85 -51.30 -33.39
CA PHE A 602 -19.89 -51.27 -32.36
C PHE A 602 -20.94 -52.36 -32.62
N GLN A 603 -20.67 -53.56 -32.11
CA GLN A 603 -21.66 -54.63 -31.89
C GLN A 603 -21.21 -55.37 -30.62
N GLY A 604 -21.85 -55.12 -29.48
CA GLY A 604 -21.52 -55.84 -28.24
C GLY A 604 -22.00 -55.25 -26.91
N LEU A 605 -22.20 -53.93 -26.79
CA LEU A 605 -22.45 -53.29 -25.48
C LEU A 605 -23.90 -52.86 -25.21
N GLU A 606 -24.73 -52.64 -26.23
CA GLU A 606 -26.13 -52.20 -26.05
C GLU A 606 -27.07 -53.30 -25.50
N ARG A 607 -26.65 -54.57 -25.52
CA ARG A 607 -27.45 -55.69 -24.97
C ARG A 607 -27.31 -55.91 -23.45
N LYS A 608 -26.49 -55.12 -22.74
CA LYS A 608 -26.30 -55.28 -21.28
C LYS A 608 -26.86 -54.13 -20.42
N LEU A 609 -27.18 -52.98 -20.99
CA LEU A 609 -27.78 -51.85 -20.25
C LEU A 609 -29.31 -51.83 -20.30
N LEU A 610 -29.91 -52.41 -21.34
CA LEU A 610 -31.37 -52.57 -21.48
C LEU A 610 -31.97 -53.68 -20.59
N GLN A 611 -31.14 -54.51 -19.93
CA GLN A 611 -31.60 -55.61 -19.08
C GLN A 611 -31.59 -55.31 -17.57
N LEU A 612 -31.15 -54.10 -17.17
CA LEU A 612 -31.04 -53.68 -15.76
C LEU A 612 -32.08 -52.62 -15.34
N PHE A 613 -32.90 -52.12 -16.28
CA PHE A 613 -33.92 -51.11 -16.02
C PHE A 613 -35.37 -51.64 -16.00
N GLU A 614 -35.62 -52.90 -16.36
CA GLU A 614 -36.97 -53.49 -16.35
C GLU A 614 -37.29 -54.33 -15.09
N SER A 615 -36.33 -54.53 -14.19
CA SER A 615 -36.50 -55.40 -13.00
C SER A 615 -36.35 -54.66 -11.68
N ASN A 616 -37.24 -53.69 -11.38
CA ASN A 616 -37.66 -53.35 -10.02
C ASN A 616 -38.81 -52.31 -9.99
N SER A 617 -40.06 -52.77 -10.11
CA SER A 617 -41.25 -52.00 -9.72
C SER A 617 -42.49 -52.90 -9.56
N ILE A 618 -42.68 -53.48 -8.37
CA ILE A 618 -44.01 -53.93 -7.91
C ILE A 618 -44.26 -53.43 -6.49
N LYS A 619 -45.39 -52.73 -6.33
CA LYS A 619 -45.95 -52.22 -5.07
C LYS A 619 -46.76 -53.31 -4.36
N LYS A 620 -46.85 -53.30 -3.02
CA LYS A 620 -48.11 -53.00 -2.25
C LYS A 620 -48.15 -53.48 -0.78
N SER A 621 -48.36 -52.50 0.12
CA SER A 621 -49.40 -52.38 1.18
C SER A 621 -49.60 -53.41 2.32
N TYR A 622 -50.35 -52.91 3.33
CA TYR A 622 -50.79 -53.49 4.61
C TYR A 622 -49.75 -53.37 5.75
N ASN A 623 -50.08 -52.79 6.91
CA ASN A 623 -51.37 -52.30 7.45
C ASN A 623 -51.18 -50.94 8.13
#